data_AF-A0A7W2M8G8-F1
#
_entry.id   AF-A0A7W2M8G8-F1
#
_cell.length_a   1.000
_cell.length_b   1.000
_cell.length_c   1.000
_cell.angle_alpha   90.00
_cell.angle_beta   90.00
_cell.angle_gamma   90.00
#
_symmetry.space_group_name_H-M   'P 1'
#
loop_
_entity.id
_entity.type
_entity.pdbx_description
1 polymer ?
#
loop_
_entity_poly.entity_id
_entity_poly.type
_entity_poly.pdbx_seq_one_letter_code
_entity_poly.pdbx_strand_id
1 'polypeptide(L)'
;MKINYKNMRLMKSIGFVWTVLLSLTLMTVSCNSDDDVIENAIKVTRMEVEGVTDDIVVLEVADTYKVNVKLLPDDAVDKDTYSYEYFSANEEVFKVSEDGVITAIGVGEAALRIDPVNNTDLWTSITIKVNSKLFLIESLDIDPAYQDFYMGIDKSFDLSEIISINPEFATNKDLIFASDDTSVATITRRGVVSTVGLGDVNITIKSDDGSNIEKTIKIKVRNTTYQNLDRDGWEVTTSHPYFADGTVVGTPESLIDDPDAYGTMEGEPTCLVLVKPGKSLGGITVGNDEEVHFIIDMKKEEDFDAFYLRHRLRNASAFLRLAEASVYGSNNGVDFEPVAEGLTIDVEENEVIVDLPKTVSYRYFKLTYDKWHTTGNTVQISDFNIIKLNYEEL
;
A
#
# COMPACT_ATOMS: atom_id res chain seq x y z
N MET A 1 6.25 -27.60 -62.63
CA MET A 1 5.19 -26.96 -63.45
C MET A 1 5.86 -26.06 -64.49
N LYS A 2 5.23 -25.80 -65.64
CA LYS A 2 5.82 -25.16 -66.85
C LYS A 2 5.70 -23.61 -66.83
N ILE A 3 6.68 -22.90 -67.44
CA ILE A 3 6.51 -21.66 -68.30
C ILE A 3 6.02 -20.36 -67.59
N ASN A 4 6.38 -19.10 -67.93
CA ASN A 4 7.51 -18.45 -68.65
C ASN A 4 7.51 -16.90 -68.44
N TYR A 5 8.66 -16.27 -68.72
CA TYR A 5 8.93 -14.90 -69.26
C TYR A 5 7.93 -13.72 -69.15
N LYS A 6 8.47 -12.56 -68.71
CA LYS A 6 8.74 -11.29 -69.47
C LYS A 6 9.08 -10.15 -68.47
N ASN A 7 9.82 -9.07 -68.75
CA ASN A 7 10.42 -8.52 -69.98
C ASN A 7 11.95 -8.29 -69.78
N MET A 8 12.55 -7.22 -70.34
CA MET A 8 13.38 -7.32 -71.55
C MET A 8 14.06 -5.99 -71.96
N ARG A 9 15.39 -6.02 -72.21
CA ARG A 9 16.21 -4.98 -72.93
C ARG A 9 16.42 -3.63 -72.19
N LEU A 10 17.39 -2.77 -72.54
CA LEU A 10 18.18 -2.64 -73.79
C LEU A 10 19.68 -2.32 -73.53
N MET A 11 20.47 -2.22 -74.60
CA MET A 11 21.94 -2.33 -74.65
C MET A 11 22.57 -1.17 -75.46
N LYS A 12 23.90 -0.99 -75.38
CA LYS A 12 24.82 -0.26 -76.33
C LYS A 12 24.88 1.29 -76.26
N SER A 13 25.95 2.00 -76.67
CA SER A 13 27.41 1.72 -76.85
C SER A 13 28.14 2.93 -77.54
N ILE A 14 29.50 2.97 -77.55
CA ILE A 14 30.40 3.77 -78.46
C ILE A 14 30.50 5.28 -78.12
N GLY A 15 31.63 6.01 -78.23
CA GLY A 15 33.04 5.71 -78.58
C GLY A 15 33.85 6.98 -78.98
N PHE A 16 35.09 6.82 -79.49
CA PHE A 16 36.08 7.85 -79.96
C PHE A 16 36.82 8.67 -78.87
N VAL A 17 38.17 8.68 -78.66
CA VAL A 17 39.43 8.70 -79.48
C VAL A 17 40.00 10.13 -79.68
N TRP A 18 41.29 10.35 -79.31
CA TRP A 18 42.39 11.08 -80.00
C TRP A 18 43.46 11.60 -78.98
N THR A 19 44.68 11.05 -78.79
CA THR A 19 45.98 11.10 -79.54
C THR A 19 47.02 12.18 -79.09
N VAL A 20 48.04 11.74 -78.33
CA VAL A 20 49.51 12.04 -78.33
C VAL A 20 50.08 13.43 -78.74
N LEU A 21 50.93 14.02 -77.88
CA LEU A 21 52.25 14.67 -78.19
C LEU A 21 53.03 14.89 -76.87
N LEU A 22 54.09 14.14 -76.52
CA LEU A 22 55.53 14.32 -76.85
C LEU A 22 56.17 15.68 -76.49
N SER A 23 56.98 15.73 -75.42
CA SER A 23 58.42 16.11 -75.48
C SER A 23 59.10 16.03 -74.10
N LEU A 24 60.44 16.13 -74.11
CA LEU A 24 61.38 15.74 -73.06
C LEU A 24 62.17 16.96 -72.57
N THR A 25 62.31 17.16 -71.25
CA THR A 25 63.34 18.08 -70.70
C THR A 25 63.80 17.68 -69.28
N LEU A 26 65.04 18.04 -68.95
CA LEU A 26 65.77 17.56 -67.79
C LEU A 26 65.50 18.34 -66.48
N MET A 27 65.93 17.72 -65.38
CA MET A 27 66.02 18.26 -64.02
C MET A 27 66.69 19.64 -63.96
N THR A 28 66.16 20.49 -63.07
CA THR A 28 67.00 21.32 -62.19
C THR A 28 66.52 21.14 -60.77
N VAL A 29 67.41 20.67 -59.89
CA VAL A 29 67.19 20.71 -58.44
C VAL A 29 67.32 22.17 -58.01
N SER A 30 66.25 22.72 -57.46
CA SER A 30 66.30 23.99 -56.71
C SER A 30 65.94 23.67 -55.27
N CYS A 31 66.95 23.57 -54.40
CA CYS A 31 66.69 23.65 -52.97
C CYS A 31 66.17 25.06 -52.67
N ASN A 32 64.95 25.15 -52.14
CA ASN A 32 64.57 26.26 -51.28
C ASN A 32 64.16 25.66 -49.95
N SER A 33 64.97 25.91 -48.93
CA SER A 33 64.80 25.40 -47.58
C SER A 33 63.79 26.26 -46.82
N ASP A 34 62.59 25.73 -46.60
CA ASP A 34 61.57 26.31 -45.71
C ASP A 34 60.77 25.21 -44.94
N ASP A 35 61.31 23.98 -44.84
CA ASP A 35 60.67 22.81 -44.21
C ASP A 35 61.28 22.45 -42.83
N ASP A 36 61.54 23.43 -41.95
CA ASP A 36 62.26 23.21 -40.68
C ASP A 36 61.69 23.97 -39.46
N VAL A 37 60.34 24.12 -39.34
CA VAL A 37 59.72 24.74 -38.13
C VAL A 37 58.40 24.10 -37.63
N ILE A 38 58.12 22.80 -37.83
CA ILE A 38 57.07 22.10 -37.03
C ILE A 38 57.41 20.62 -36.72
N GLU A 39 58.64 20.30 -36.30
CA GLU A 39 59.00 18.90 -35.93
C GLU A 39 58.97 18.61 -34.41
N ASN A 40 58.77 19.62 -33.55
CA ASN A 40 58.74 19.48 -32.08
C ASN A 40 57.43 19.98 -31.44
N ALA A 41 56.28 19.73 -32.08
CA ALA A 41 54.98 20.02 -31.49
C ALA A 41 54.67 19.04 -30.35
N ILE A 42 54.44 19.53 -29.13
CA ILE A 42 54.03 18.70 -27.98
C ILE A 42 52.66 18.09 -28.29
N LYS A 43 52.55 16.76 -28.14
CA LYS A 43 51.34 15.97 -28.41
C LYS A 43 50.75 15.38 -27.14
N VAL A 44 49.46 15.07 -27.17
CA VAL A 44 48.79 14.32 -26.10
C VAL A 44 49.44 12.93 -25.98
N THR A 45 49.75 12.54 -24.74
CA THR A 45 50.42 11.26 -24.40
C THR A 45 49.71 10.50 -23.28
N ARG A 46 48.77 11.12 -22.56
CA ARG A 46 47.94 10.47 -21.54
C ARG A 46 46.53 11.05 -21.52
N MET A 47 45.57 10.21 -21.15
CA MET A 47 44.17 10.55 -20.91
C MET A 47 43.75 10.07 -19.51
N GLU A 48 43.03 10.91 -18.78
CA GLU A 48 42.47 10.62 -17.44
C GLU A 48 41.06 11.20 -17.32
N VAL A 49 40.25 10.67 -16.39
CA VAL A 49 38.93 11.24 -16.11
C VAL A 49 39.07 12.35 -15.07
N GLU A 50 38.55 13.53 -15.37
CA GLU A 50 38.71 14.70 -14.52
C GLU A 50 37.90 14.59 -13.22
N GLY A 51 38.53 14.92 -12.08
CA GLY A 51 37.86 14.98 -10.78
C GLY A 51 37.60 13.63 -10.11
N VAL A 52 38.07 12.52 -10.68
CA VAL A 52 37.93 11.17 -10.11
C VAL A 52 39.09 10.88 -9.15
N THR A 53 38.78 10.30 -7.99
CA THR A 53 39.78 9.83 -7.01
C THR A 53 39.82 8.30 -7.04
N ASP A 54 41.03 7.72 -6.89
CA ASP A 54 41.27 6.26 -6.89
C ASP A 54 40.66 5.51 -8.10
N ASP A 55 40.50 6.20 -9.23
CA ASP A 55 39.84 5.71 -10.45
C ASP A 55 38.43 5.12 -10.22
N ILE A 56 37.69 5.60 -9.21
CA ILE A 56 36.33 5.15 -8.85
C ILE A 56 35.34 6.31 -8.83
N VAL A 57 34.19 6.14 -9.50
CA VAL A 57 32.99 6.98 -9.34
C VAL A 57 31.92 6.17 -8.64
N VAL A 58 31.41 6.69 -7.51
CA VAL A 58 30.35 6.05 -6.71
C VAL A 58 29.02 6.77 -6.96
N LEU A 59 27.98 6.01 -7.30
CA LEU A 59 26.62 6.47 -7.60
C LEU A 59 25.58 5.64 -6.84
N GLU A 60 24.36 6.15 -6.71
CA GLU A 60 23.18 5.35 -6.35
C GLU A 60 22.39 4.96 -7.61
N VAL A 61 21.52 3.95 -7.51
CA VAL A 61 20.60 3.60 -8.61
C VAL A 61 19.77 4.82 -9.05
N ALA A 62 19.64 4.98 -10.36
CA ALA A 62 19.01 6.11 -11.07
C ALA A 62 19.76 7.47 -11.02
N ASP A 63 20.92 7.56 -10.37
CA ASP A 63 21.78 8.75 -10.52
C ASP A 63 22.34 8.87 -11.95
N THR A 64 22.72 10.10 -12.32
CA THR A 64 23.42 10.38 -13.58
C THR A 64 24.72 11.13 -13.34
N TYR A 65 25.73 10.86 -14.17
CA TYR A 65 27.06 11.46 -14.03
C TYR A 65 27.66 11.77 -15.40
N LYS A 66 28.07 13.03 -15.62
CA LYS A 66 28.75 13.45 -16.86
C LYS A 66 30.25 13.19 -16.72
N VAL A 67 30.78 12.33 -17.57
CA VAL A 67 32.22 12.09 -17.70
C VAL A 67 32.88 13.30 -18.38
N ASN A 68 33.94 13.82 -17.78
CA ASN A 68 34.81 14.83 -18.38
C ASN A 68 36.22 14.24 -18.52
N VAL A 69 36.84 14.43 -19.68
CA VAL A 69 38.11 13.79 -20.04
C VAL A 69 39.21 14.84 -20.07
N LYS A 70 40.29 14.60 -19.32
CA LYS A 70 41.48 15.46 -19.30
C LYS A 70 42.61 14.82 -20.10
N LEU A 71 43.19 15.61 -21.01
CA LEU A 71 44.31 15.22 -21.87
C LEU A 71 45.62 15.87 -21.42
N LEU A 72 46.70 15.08 -21.36
CA LEU A 72 48.01 15.50 -20.86
C LEU A 72 49.13 15.26 -21.89
N PRO A 73 50.21 16.07 -21.88
CA PRO A 73 50.49 17.20 -20.97
C PRO A 73 49.55 18.40 -21.22
N ASP A 74 49.53 19.35 -20.27
CA ASP A 74 48.53 20.43 -20.29
C ASP A 74 48.67 21.40 -21.49
N ASP A 75 49.83 21.44 -22.14
CA ASP A 75 50.22 22.30 -23.27
C ASP A 75 50.24 21.61 -24.66
N ALA A 76 49.79 20.35 -24.76
CA ALA A 76 49.72 19.64 -26.03
C ALA A 76 48.82 20.34 -27.07
N VAL A 77 49.30 20.43 -28.32
CA VAL A 77 48.68 21.28 -29.37
C VAL A 77 47.51 20.62 -30.13
N ASP A 78 47.28 19.33 -29.94
CA ASP A 78 46.27 18.53 -30.67
C ASP A 78 44.98 18.27 -29.87
N LYS A 79 44.88 18.76 -28.64
CA LYS A 79 43.78 18.49 -27.69
C LYS A 79 42.38 18.72 -28.24
N ASP A 80 42.19 19.84 -28.95
CA ASP A 80 40.88 20.25 -29.46
C ASP A 80 40.38 19.39 -30.64
N THR A 81 41.15 18.36 -31.04
CA THR A 81 40.81 17.44 -32.13
C THR A 81 40.24 16.10 -31.67
N TYR A 82 40.17 15.85 -30.35
CA TYR A 82 39.76 14.57 -29.78
C TYR A 82 38.25 14.46 -29.60
N SER A 83 37.71 13.30 -29.98
CA SER A 83 36.35 12.83 -29.67
C SER A 83 36.44 11.42 -29.11
N TYR A 84 35.48 11.02 -28.27
CA TYR A 84 35.57 9.81 -27.47
C TYR A 84 34.40 8.85 -27.73
N GLU A 85 34.69 7.56 -27.72
CA GLU A 85 33.70 6.49 -27.58
C GLU A 85 33.74 5.94 -26.15
N TYR A 86 32.57 5.68 -25.58
CA TYR A 86 32.39 5.25 -24.20
C TYR A 86 31.78 3.84 -24.16
N PHE A 87 32.36 2.96 -23.35
CA PHE A 87 31.92 1.57 -23.23
C PHE A 87 31.69 1.21 -21.77
N SER A 88 30.50 0.69 -21.46
CA SER A 88 30.23 0.01 -20.18
C SER A 88 30.62 -1.45 -20.26
N ALA A 89 31.40 -1.94 -19.30
CA ALA A 89 31.69 -3.36 -19.17
C ALA A 89 30.48 -4.18 -18.69
N ASN A 90 29.45 -3.54 -18.11
CA ASN A 90 28.18 -4.19 -17.78
C ASN A 90 27.01 -3.18 -17.77
N GLU A 91 26.17 -3.23 -18.80
CA GLU A 91 24.98 -2.38 -18.92
C GLU A 91 23.87 -2.66 -17.88
N GLU A 92 23.94 -3.77 -17.16
CA GLU A 92 23.04 -4.04 -16.02
C GLU A 92 23.45 -3.23 -14.77
N VAL A 93 24.71 -2.79 -14.68
CA VAL A 93 25.20 -1.91 -13.60
C VAL A 93 25.01 -0.45 -13.98
N PHE A 94 25.53 -0.03 -15.15
CA PHE A 94 25.36 1.33 -15.66
C PHE A 94 25.40 1.37 -17.19
N LYS A 95 24.69 2.34 -17.78
CA LYS A 95 24.80 2.68 -19.20
C LYS A 95 25.50 4.02 -19.36
N VAL A 96 26.12 4.26 -20.52
CA VAL A 96 26.75 5.52 -20.88
C VAL A 96 26.28 5.94 -22.27
N SER A 97 25.93 7.22 -22.46
CA SER A 97 25.52 7.76 -23.76
C SER A 97 26.73 8.08 -24.65
N GLU A 98 26.49 8.33 -25.94
CA GLU A 98 27.51 8.82 -26.89
C GLU A 98 28.17 10.12 -26.40
N ASP A 99 27.42 10.98 -25.69
CA ASP A 99 27.95 12.19 -25.05
C ASP A 99 28.78 11.92 -23.78
N GLY A 100 28.88 10.68 -23.28
CA GLY A 100 29.56 10.38 -22.02
C GLY A 100 28.73 10.71 -20.77
N VAL A 101 27.39 10.67 -20.85
CA VAL A 101 26.51 10.73 -19.66
C VAL A 101 26.23 9.31 -19.19
N ILE A 102 26.67 9.00 -17.97
CA ILE A 102 26.38 7.75 -17.27
C ILE A 102 24.98 7.84 -16.65
N THR A 103 24.24 6.73 -16.71
CA THR A 103 23.03 6.48 -15.92
C THR A 103 23.22 5.18 -15.14
N ALA A 104 23.08 5.23 -13.82
CA ALA A 104 23.17 4.07 -12.93
C ALA A 104 21.90 3.22 -13.00
N ILE A 105 22.04 1.92 -13.25
CA ILE A 105 20.93 0.99 -13.51
C ILE A 105 20.72 0.00 -12.36
N GLY A 106 21.79 -0.66 -11.90
CA GLY A 106 21.71 -1.76 -10.95
C GLY A 106 22.93 -1.85 -10.05
N VAL A 107 22.74 -2.43 -8.87
CA VAL A 107 23.79 -2.51 -7.83
C VAL A 107 24.96 -3.37 -8.29
N GLY A 108 26.17 -2.84 -8.22
CA GLY A 108 27.38 -3.56 -8.62
C GLY A 108 28.56 -2.64 -8.93
N GLU A 109 29.62 -3.24 -9.46
CA GLU A 109 30.83 -2.54 -9.92
C GLU A 109 31.12 -2.97 -11.36
N ALA A 110 31.38 -2.00 -12.24
CA ALA A 110 31.72 -2.26 -13.64
C ALA A 110 32.68 -1.18 -14.17
N ALA A 111 33.59 -1.58 -15.06
CA ALA A 111 34.52 -0.63 -15.68
C ALA A 111 33.82 0.21 -16.76
N LEU A 112 34.05 1.53 -16.74
CA LEU A 112 33.92 2.40 -17.90
C LEU A 112 35.25 2.37 -18.65
N ARG A 113 35.21 2.13 -19.97
CA ARG A 113 36.34 2.34 -20.88
C ARG A 113 36.04 3.54 -21.78
N ILE A 114 37.06 4.36 -22.02
CA ILE A 114 37.00 5.52 -22.90
C ILE A 114 38.13 5.42 -23.93
N ASP A 115 37.77 5.39 -25.20
CA ASP A 115 38.70 5.30 -26.33
C ASP A 115 38.58 6.58 -27.20
N PRO A 116 39.68 7.25 -27.58
CA PRO A 116 39.64 8.40 -28.48
C PRO A 116 39.65 7.97 -29.95
N VAL A 117 38.66 8.44 -30.71
CA VAL A 117 38.40 8.04 -32.11
C VAL A 117 39.57 8.40 -33.05
N ASN A 118 40.28 9.48 -32.74
CA ASN A 118 41.39 10.00 -33.55
C ASN A 118 42.77 9.43 -33.17
N ASN A 119 42.88 8.64 -32.08
CA ASN A 119 44.17 8.11 -31.62
C ASN A 119 43.99 6.79 -30.84
N THR A 120 44.07 5.66 -31.53
CA THR A 120 43.84 4.32 -30.96
C THR A 120 44.92 3.82 -29.99
N ASP A 121 46.06 4.53 -29.87
CA ASP A 121 47.14 4.15 -28.97
C ASP A 121 46.91 4.67 -27.54
N LEU A 122 45.93 5.57 -27.35
CA LEU A 122 45.49 6.07 -26.06
C LEU A 122 44.16 5.44 -25.65
N TRP A 123 43.97 5.23 -24.37
CA TRP A 123 42.68 4.89 -23.75
C TRP A 123 42.76 5.21 -22.25
N THR A 124 41.60 5.28 -21.58
CA THR A 124 41.55 5.33 -20.11
C THR A 124 40.37 4.52 -19.58
N SER A 125 40.40 4.17 -18.30
CA SER A 125 39.32 3.39 -17.69
C SER A 125 39.21 3.70 -16.20
N ILE A 126 37.97 3.78 -15.72
CA ILE A 126 37.62 3.97 -14.30
C ILE A 126 36.56 2.94 -13.91
N THR A 127 36.41 2.66 -12.62
CA THR A 127 35.34 1.81 -12.09
C THR A 127 34.14 2.66 -11.72
N ILE A 128 32.96 2.27 -12.20
CA ILE A 128 31.68 2.81 -11.74
C ILE A 128 31.12 1.84 -10.71
N LYS A 129 30.89 2.33 -9.49
CA LYS A 129 30.29 1.61 -8.38
C LYS A 129 28.89 2.14 -8.13
N VAL A 130 27.88 1.30 -8.34
CA VAL A 130 26.48 1.64 -8.10
C VAL A 130 26.02 0.97 -6.80
N ASN A 131 25.64 1.78 -5.82
CA ASN A 131 25.04 1.35 -4.57
C ASN A 131 23.51 1.33 -4.67
N SER A 132 22.85 0.59 -3.77
CA SER A 132 21.39 0.65 -3.64
C SER A 132 20.95 1.99 -3.05
N LYS A 133 19.85 2.55 -3.55
CA LYS A 133 19.20 3.73 -3.00
C LYS A 133 18.14 3.26 -1.99
N LEU A 134 18.33 3.58 -0.72
CA LEU A 134 17.37 3.26 0.35
C LEU A 134 16.53 4.50 0.67
N PHE A 135 15.22 4.37 0.57
CA PHE A 135 14.27 5.32 1.13
C PHE A 135 13.93 4.86 2.55
N LEU A 136 14.27 5.67 3.54
CA LEU A 136 14.02 5.37 4.94
C LEU A 136 12.65 5.90 5.37
N ILE A 137 12.11 5.34 6.44
CA ILE A 137 10.95 5.84 7.17
C ILE A 137 11.30 7.20 7.79
N GLU A 138 10.45 8.19 7.53
CA GLU A 138 10.56 9.57 8.04
C GLU A 138 9.58 9.83 9.18
N SER A 139 8.37 9.24 9.14
CA SER A 139 7.42 9.25 10.26
C SER A 139 6.61 7.96 10.37
N LEU A 140 6.17 7.70 11.60
CA LEU A 140 5.11 6.77 11.94
C LEU A 140 3.94 7.60 12.48
N ASP A 141 2.78 7.47 11.87
CA ASP A 141 1.58 8.22 12.24
C ASP A 141 0.53 7.25 12.82
N ILE A 142 -0.01 7.60 13.99
CA ILE A 142 -0.93 6.79 14.79
C ILE A 142 -2.07 7.72 15.22
N ASP A 143 -3.32 7.29 15.01
CA ASP A 143 -4.50 8.04 15.41
C ASP A 143 -4.43 8.40 16.92
N PRO A 144 -4.59 9.69 17.29
CA PRO A 144 -4.57 10.15 18.68
C PRO A 144 -5.44 9.34 19.65
N ALA A 145 -6.54 8.74 19.18
CA ALA A 145 -7.42 7.89 19.98
C ALA A 145 -6.69 6.68 20.62
N TYR A 146 -5.58 6.22 20.04
CA TYR A 146 -4.81 5.07 20.54
C TYR A 146 -3.47 5.46 21.20
N GLN A 147 -3.20 6.75 21.42
CA GLN A 147 -1.95 7.15 22.09
C GLN A 147 -2.00 6.90 23.62
N ASP A 148 -3.17 7.04 24.23
CA ASP A 148 -3.42 6.68 25.63
C ASP A 148 -4.90 6.25 25.80
N PHE A 149 -5.15 4.94 25.83
CA PHE A 149 -6.50 4.37 25.80
C PHE A 149 -6.70 3.20 26.78
N TYR A 150 -7.95 2.84 27.01
CA TYR A 150 -8.35 1.73 27.88
C TYR A 150 -8.61 0.47 27.07
N MET A 151 -8.36 -0.70 27.67
CA MET A 151 -8.63 -2.00 27.07
C MET A 151 -9.07 -3.00 28.15
N GLY A 152 -9.99 -3.90 27.81
CA GLY A 152 -10.40 -4.97 28.72
C GLY A 152 -9.28 -5.99 28.94
N ILE A 153 -9.30 -6.65 30.10
CA ILE A 153 -8.55 -7.89 30.31
C ILE A 153 -9.05 -9.00 29.38
N ASP A 154 -8.17 -9.93 29.00
CA ASP A 154 -8.42 -11.04 28.06
C ASP A 154 -8.93 -10.61 26.66
N LYS A 155 -8.52 -9.41 26.20
CA LYS A 155 -8.83 -8.87 24.86
C LYS A 155 -7.59 -8.84 23.96
N SER A 156 -7.81 -8.74 22.65
CA SER A 156 -6.75 -8.66 21.64
C SER A 156 -7.00 -7.48 20.68
N PHE A 157 -5.93 -6.85 20.20
CA PHE A 157 -5.99 -5.68 19.31
C PHE A 157 -4.84 -5.72 18.30
N ASP A 158 -5.09 -5.50 17.01
CA ASP A 158 -4.01 -5.44 16.02
C ASP A 158 -3.52 -4.00 15.84
N LEU A 159 -2.40 -3.68 16.49
CA LEU A 159 -1.77 -2.36 16.41
C LEU A 159 -1.23 -2.06 15.00
N SER A 160 -1.00 -3.06 14.15
CA SER A 160 -0.44 -2.84 12.82
C SER A 160 -1.43 -2.16 11.86
N GLU A 161 -2.74 -2.35 12.06
CA GLU A 161 -3.78 -1.77 11.21
C GLU A 161 -3.93 -0.24 11.38
N ILE A 162 -3.49 0.32 12.52
CA ILE A 162 -3.63 1.75 12.83
C ILE A 162 -2.33 2.56 12.66
N ILE A 163 -1.24 1.93 12.19
CA ILE A 163 0.05 2.60 11.95
C ILE A 163 0.20 2.94 10.47
N SER A 164 0.29 4.23 10.16
CA SER A 164 0.68 4.71 8.84
C SER A 164 2.19 4.98 8.78
N ILE A 165 2.86 4.43 7.77
CA ILE A 165 4.31 4.58 7.54
C ILE A 165 4.54 5.57 6.40
N ASN A 166 5.29 6.63 6.68
CA ASN A 166 5.66 7.64 5.70
C ASN A 166 7.20 7.71 5.52
N PRO A 167 7.71 7.84 4.29
CA PRO A 167 6.99 7.82 3.02
C PRO A 167 6.46 6.40 2.67
N GLU A 168 5.36 6.33 1.92
CA GLU A 168 4.77 5.05 1.49
C GLU A 168 5.71 4.23 0.59
N PHE A 169 6.75 4.84 0.01
CA PHE A 169 7.77 4.16 -0.81
C PHE A 169 9.07 3.83 -0.04
N ALA A 170 9.05 3.88 1.31
CA ALA A 170 10.16 3.40 2.13
C ALA A 170 10.56 1.95 1.76
N THR A 171 11.86 1.71 1.64
CA THR A 171 12.44 0.46 1.09
C THR A 171 12.34 -0.71 2.06
N ASN A 172 12.40 -0.43 3.37
CA ASN A 172 12.00 -1.37 4.42
C ASN A 172 10.87 -0.73 5.24
N LYS A 173 9.79 -1.48 5.46
CA LYS A 173 8.61 -1.07 6.25
C LYS A 173 8.44 -1.89 7.52
N ASP A 174 9.35 -2.81 7.81
CA ASP A 174 9.25 -3.67 8.99
C ASP A 174 9.40 -2.83 10.28
N LEU A 175 8.54 -3.16 11.26
CA LEU A 175 8.47 -2.53 12.57
C LEU A 175 8.80 -3.54 13.66
N ILE A 176 9.57 -3.09 14.65
CA ILE A 176 9.85 -3.79 15.90
C ILE A 176 8.86 -3.30 16.95
N PHE A 177 8.24 -4.25 17.64
CA PHE A 177 7.28 -4.01 18.71
C PHE A 177 7.82 -4.54 20.04
N ALA A 178 7.62 -3.79 21.12
CA ALA A 178 7.97 -4.20 22.47
C ALA A 178 6.94 -3.73 23.50
N SER A 179 6.73 -4.51 24.56
CA SER A 179 5.96 -4.13 25.75
C SER A 179 6.92 -3.91 26.91
N ASP A 180 6.73 -2.85 27.70
CA ASP A 180 7.54 -2.62 28.90
C ASP A 180 7.10 -3.46 30.12
N ASP A 181 5.84 -3.94 30.14
CA ASP A 181 5.34 -4.91 31.11
C ASP A 181 4.49 -6.02 30.47
N THR A 182 5.17 -7.14 30.16
CA THR A 182 4.54 -8.36 29.63
C THR A 182 3.59 -9.08 30.59
N SER A 183 3.52 -8.70 31.87
CA SER A 183 2.50 -9.21 32.80
C SER A 183 1.18 -8.46 32.71
N VAL A 184 1.17 -7.26 32.13
CA VAL A 184 -0.03 -6.44 31.85
C VAL A 184 -0.50 -6.68 30.42
N ALA A 185 0.38 -6.54 29.41
CA ALA A 185 0.05 -6.89 28.02
C ALA A 185 1.27 -7.38 27.23
N THR A 186 1.03 -8.32 26.32
CA THR A 186 2.04 -8.84 25.37
C THR A 186 1.78 -8.31 23.96
N ILE A 187 2.81 -8.27 23.12
CA ILE A 187 2.69 -7.93 21.70
C ILE A 187 3.51 -8.91 20.85
N THR A 188 2.94 -9.36 19.74
CA THR A 188 3.60 -10.26 18.78
C THR A 188 4.45 -9.47 17.77
N ARG A 189 5.35 -10.17 17.05
CA ARG A 189 6.13 -9.58 15.94
C ARG A 189 5.27 -9.11 14.73
N ARG A 190 3.95 -9.27 14.79
CA ARG A 190 3.01 -8.78 13.78
C ARG A 190 2.22 -7.54 14.22
N GLY A 191 2.41 -7.05 15.45
CA GLY A 191 1.64 -5.93 15.98
C GLY A 191 0.42 -6.33 16.81
N VAL A 192 0.00 -7.61 16.80
CA VAL A 192 -1.12 -8.07 17.63
C VAL A 192 -0.75 -7.99 19.12
N VAL A 193 -1.46 -7.13 19.86
CA VAL A 193 -1.46 -6.98 21.32
C VAL A 193 -2.46 -7.95 21.93
N SER A 194 -2.12 -8.54 23.09
CA SER A 194 -3.06 -9.29 23.92
C SER A 194 -2.87 -8.91 25.40
N THR A 195 -3.96 -8.54 26.07
CA THR A 195 -3.94 -8.18 27.50
C THR A 195 -3.86 -9.43 28.38
N VAL A 196 -3.16 -9.33 29.51
CA VAL A 196 -2.79 -10.46 30.39
C VAL A 196 -3.12 -10.17 31.86
N GLY A 197 -3.01 -8.91 32.29
CA GLY A 197 -3.23 -8.50 33.67
C GLY A 197 -3.62 -7.04 33.77
N LEU A 198 -4.24 -6.67 34.90
CA LEU A 198 -4.67 -5.30 35.17
C LEU A 198 -3.46 -4.39 35.43
N GLY A 199 -3.43 -3.21 34.82
CA GLY A 199 -2.32 -2.26 34.96
C GLY A 199 -2.23 -1.24 33.83
N ASP A 200 -1.20 -0.40 33.88
CA ASP A 200 -0.82 0.50 32.79
C ASP A 200 0.48 0.00 32.17
N VAL A 201 0.53 -0.11 30.85
CA VAL A 201 1.67 -0.62 30.08
C VAL A 201 1.92 0.27 28.88
N ASN A 202 3.19 0.45 28.52
CA ASN A 202 3.59 1.16 27.31
C ASN A 202 4.05 0.17 26.24
N ILE A 203 3.54 0.33 25.03
CA ILE A 203 3.97 -0.42 23.85
C ILE A 203 4.82 0.51 22.98
N THR A 204 6.06 0.12 22.72
CA THR A 204 6.99 0.82 21.84
C THR A 204 6.94 0.22 20.44
N ILE A 205 6.86 1.10 19.44
CA ILE A 205 6.89 0.81 18.00
C ILE A 205 8.13 1.50 17.43
N LYS A 206 9.03 0.75 16.81
CA LYS A 206 10.29 1.25 16.26
C LYS A 206 10.52 0.76 14.83
N SER A 207 11.09 1.60 13.97
CA SER A 207 11.50 1.20 12.62
C SER A 207 12.73 0.26 12.60
N ASP A 208 12.70 -0.77 11.74
CA ASP A 208 13.81 -1.72 11.52
C ASP A 208 14.70 -1.36 10.31
N ASP A 209 14.42 -0.24 9.64
CA ASP A 209 15.15 0.23 8.46
C ASP A 209 16.44 1.00 8.78
N GLY A 210 16.70 1.29 10.06
CA GLY A 210 17.84 2.07 10.54
C GLY A 210 17.57 3.57 10.70
N SER A 211 16.38 4.08 10.35
CA SER A 211 15.98 5.49 10.60
C SER A 211 15.91 5.83 12.10
N ASN A 212 15.70 4.83 12.97
CA ASN A 212 15.47 4.99 14.40
C ASN A 212 14.26 5.86 14.77
N ILE A 213 13.25 5.92 13.90
CA ILE A 213 11.94 6.47 14.24
C ILE A 213 11.27 5.57 15.27
N GLU A 214 10.73 6.18 16.32
CA GLU A 214 10.12 5.49 17.45
C GLU A 214 8.84 6.21 17.90
N LYS A 215 7.82 5.43 18.26
CA LYS A 215 6.59 5.87 18.91
C LYS A 215 6.31 4.98 20.11
N THR A 216 5.57 5.53 21.07
CA THR A 216 5.07 4.78 22.22
C THR A 216 3.60 5.11 22.40
N ILE A 217 2.80 4.08 22.66
CA ILE A 217 1.40 4.19 23.07
C ILE A 217 1.23 3.66 24.49
N LYS A 218 0.22 4.13 25.21
CA LYS A 218 -0.16 3.61 26.53
C LYS A 218 -1.48 2.84 26.45
N ILE A 219 -1.49 1.67 27.07
CA ILE A 219 -2.68 0.83 27.24
C ILE A 219 -2.97 0.73 28.73
N LYS A 220 -4.19 1.08 29.11
CA LYS A 220 -4.72 0.97 30.48
C LYS A 220 -5.63 -0.25 30.56
N VAL A 221 -5.07 -1.39 30.97
CA VAL A 221 -5.82 -2.65 31.09
C VAL A 221 -6.65 -2.63 32.38
N ARG A 222 -7.96 -2.82 32.25
CA ARG A 222 -8.94 -2.79 33.36
C ARG A 222 -9.96 -3.92 33.25
N ASN A 223 -10.70 -4.16 34.33
CA ASN A 223 -11.97 -4.87 34.24
C ASN A 223 -12.97 -4.02 33.46
N THR A 224 -13.84 -4.68 32.71
CA THR A 224 -14.87 -4.04 31.89
C THR A 224 -16.26 -4.47 32.33
N THR A 225 -17.16 -3.51 32.45
CA THR A 225 -18.61 -3.76 32.57
C THR A 225 -19.33 -3.22 31.34
N TYR A 226 -20.29 -3.99 30.84
CA TYR A 226 -21.12 -3.61 29.70
C TYR A 226 -22.35 -2.86 30.20
N GLN A 227 -22.55 -1.63 29.71
CA GLN A 227 -23.73 -0.81 30.01
C GLN A 227 -24.60 -0.65 28.77
N ASN A 228 -25.83 -1.15 28.86
CA ASN A 228 -26.93 -0.79 27.97
C ASN A 228 -27.10 0.73 27.91
N LEU A 229 -27.13 1.32 26.71
CA LEU A 229 -27.60 2.69 26.55
C LEU A 229 -29.11 2.77 26.83
N ASP A 230 -29.55 3.97 27.22
CA ASP A 230 -30.96 4.27 27.42
C ASP A 230 -31.67 4.37 26.07
N ARG A 231 -32.69 3.53 25.89
CA ARG A 231 -33.45 3.38 24.64
C ARG A 231 -34.66 4.31 24.56
N ASP A 232 -34.90 5.15 25.56
CA ASP A 232 -36.05 6.06 25.55
C ASP A 232 -36.05 6.98 24.31
N GLY A 233 -37.20 7.01 23.62
CA GLY A 233 -37.38 7.76 22.38
C GLY A 233 -36.61 7.26 21.15
N TRP A 234 -35.91 6.13 21.19
CA TRP A 234 -35.27 5.55 20.01
C TRP A 234 -36.30 5.15 18.95
N GLU A 235 -35.94 5.31 17.67
CA GLU A 235 -36.75 4.85 16.54
C GLU A 235 -35.95 3.88 15.67
N VAL A 236 -36.61 2.81 15.19
CA VAL A 236 -36.00 1.79 14.34
C VAL A 236 -36.60 1.82 12.94
N THR A 237 -35.77 1.78 11.91
CA THR A 237 -36.17 1.62 10.50
C THR A 237 -35.45 0.43 9.87
N THR A 238 -35.99 -0.12 8.79
CA THR A 238 -35.52 -1.36 8.17
C THR A 238 -35.40 -1.20 6.66
N SER A 239 -34.46 -1.92 6.03
CA SER A 239 -34.17 -1.76 4.59
C SER A 239 -35.35 -2.08 3.67
N HIS A 240 -36.29 -2.91 4.15
CA HIS A 240 -37.54 -3.25 3.49
C HIS A 240 -38.70 -3.30 4.51
N PRO A 241 -39.98 -3.37 4.09
CA PRO A 241 -41.13 -3.48 4.99
C PRO A 241 -41.08 -4.72 5.89
N TYR A 242 -41.86 -4.74 6.97
CA TYR A 242 -41.97 -5.87 7.88
C TYR A 242 -43.31 -6.61 7.75
N PHE A 243 -43.43 -7.78 8.38
CA PHE A 243 -44.65 -8.58 8.45
C PHE A 243 -44.68 -9.47 9.70
N ALA A 244 -45.87 -9.78 10.21
CA ALA A 244 -46.05 -10.76 11.27
C ALA A 244 -46.01 -12.19 10.71
N ASP A 245 -45.26 -13.11 11.34
CA ASP A 245 -45.17 -14.52 10.91
C ASP A 245 -46.29 -15.42 11.48
N GLY A 246 -47.25 -14.82 12.21
CA GLY A 246 -48.33 -15.52 12.91
C GLY A 246 -47.92 -16.08 14.28
N THR A 247 -46.64 -15.97 14.66
CA THR A 247 -46.13 -16.27 16.01
C THR A 247 -45.41 -15.07 16.64
N VAL A 248 -44.86 -14.15 15.83
CA VAL A 248 -44.26 -12.88 16.28
C VAL A 248 -44.86 -11.71 15.51
N VAL A 249 -44.90 -10.52 16.13
CA VAL A 249 -45.47 -9.30 15.54
C VAL A 249 -44.63 -8.78 14.36
N GLY A 250 -43.31 -8.97 14.40
CA GLY A 250 -42.42 -8.73 13.27
C GLY A 250 -41.84 -7.32 13.13
N THR A 251 -42.22 -6.38 14.00
CA THR A 251 -42.02 -4.94 13.75
C THR A 251 -40.62 -4.44 14.12
N PRO A 252 -40.20 -3.25 13.62
CA PRO A 252 -38.94 -2.61 14.02
C PRO A 252 -38.88 -2.29 15.52
N GLU A 253 -39.99 -1.92 16.14
CA GLU A 253 -40.07 -1.62 17.58
C GLU A 253 -39.85 -2.86 18.44
N SER A 254 -40.13 -4.06 17.89
CA SER A 254 -39.83 -5.37 18.52
C SER A 254 -38.34 -5.69 18.65
N LEU A 255 -37.46 -4.74 18.30
CA LEU A 255 -36.02 -4.80 18.45
C LEU A 255 -35.54 -4.09 19.74
N ILE A 256 -36.35 -3.17 20.28
CA ILE A 256 -35.94 -2.25 21.37
C ILE A 256 -37.01 -2.14 22.49
N ASP A 257 -38.01 -3.01 22.48
CA ASP A 257 -39.08 -3.06 23.48
C ASP A 257 -38.63 -3.75 24.78
N ASP A 258 -39.56 -3.90 25.74
CA ASP A 258 -39.26 -4.47 27.05
C ASP A 258 -38.81 -5.94 26.93
N PRO A 259 -37.54 -6.28 27.25
CA PRO A 259 -37.03 -7.63 27.06
C PRO A 259 -37.71 -8.68 27.95
N ASP A 260 -38.33 -8.27 29.06
CA ASP A 260 -39.10 -9.12 29.98
C ASP A 260 -40.53 -9.38 29.48
N ALA A 261 -41.02 -8.64 28.48
CA ALA A 261 -42.29 -8.94 27.81
C ALA A 261 -42.22 -10.29 27.05
N TYR A 262 -41.01 -10.72 26.67
CA TYR A 262 -40.80 -11.91 25.86
C TYR A 262 -41.21 -13.20 26.58
N GLY A 263 -42.34 -13.79 26.16
CA GLY A 263 -42.75 -15.14 26.57
C GLY A 263 -43.62 -15.20 27.83
N THR A 264 -44.09 -14.06 28.35
CA THR A 264 -45.23 -14.07 29.28
C THR A 264 -46.50 -14.49 28.54
N MET A 265 -47.45 -15.14 29.22
CA MET A 265 -48.70 -15.59 28.58
C MET A 265 -49.68 -14.45 28.19
N GLU A 266 -49.30 -13.19 28.42
CA GLU A 266 -50.08 -11.99 28.05
C GLU A 266 -49.39 -11.13 26.97
N GLY A 267 -48.18 -11.47 26.53
CA GLY A 267 -47.45 -10.81 25.44
C GLY A 267 -47.12 -11.76 24.29
N GLU A 268 -47.49 -11.39 23.06
CA GLU A 268 -46.94 -12.06 21.87
C GLU A 268 -45.41 -11.86 21.84
N PRO A 269 -44.60 -12.89 21.55
CA PRO A 269 -43.16 -12.73 21.51
C PRO A 269 -42.80 -11.76 20.39
N THR A 270 -42.22 -10.63 20.77
CA THR A 270 -41.77 -9.59 19.86
C THR A 270 -40.40 -9.98 19.29
N CYS A 271 -40.33 -9.95 17.96
CA CYS A 271 -39.08 -10.08 17.22
C CYS A 271 -39.19 -9.20 15.98
N LEU A 272 -38.12 -8.47 15.66
CA LEU A 272 -37.94 -7.97 14.31
C LEU A 272 -37.75 -9.15 13.36
N VAL A 273 -38.48 -9.16 12.24
CA VAL A 273 -38.39 -10.19 11.21
C VAL A 273 -38.01 -9.57 9.86
N LEU A 274 -36.78 -9.81 9.41
CA LEU A 274 -36.31 -9.39 8.08
C LEU A 274 -36.20 -10.58 7.13
N VAL A 275 -36.53 -10.35 5.86
CA VAL A 275 -36.46 -11.37 4.80
C VAL A 275 -35.03 -11.39 4.26
N LYS A 276 -34.44 -12.58 4.14
CA LYS A 276 -33.07 -12.73 3.65
C LYS A 276 -32.98 -12.33 2.16
N PRO A 277 -31.83 -11.80 1.71
CA PRO A 277 -31.52 -11.67 0.29
C PRO A 277 -31.81 -12.96 -0.50
N GLY A 278 -32.42 -12.79 -1.67
CA GLY A 278 -32.84 -13.88 -2.55
C GLY A 278 -34.05 -14.69 -2.07
N LYS A 279 -34.82 -14.20 -1.09
CA LYS A 279 -36.01 -14.88 -0.55
C LYS A 279 -37.28 -14.04 -0.66
N SER A 280 -38.42 -14.72 -0.54
CA SER A 280 -39.75 -14.12 -0.45
C SER A 280 -40.53 -14.71 0.72
N LEU A 281 -41.16 -13.86 1.54
CA LEU A 281 -42.11 -14.26 2.58
C LEU A 281 -43.00 -13.05 2.94
N GLY A 282 -44.22 -13.28 3.43
CA GLY A 282 -45.10 -12.18 3.90
C GLY A 282 -45.57 -11.19 2.83
N GLY A 283 -45.40 -11.50 1.54
CA GLY A 283 -45.62 -10.54 0.43
C GLY A 283 -44.41 -9.68 0.08
N ILE A 284 -43.32 -9.80 0.85
CA ILE A 284 -42.04 -9.14 0.60
C ILE A 284 -41.16 -10.09 -0.23
N THR A 285 -40.35 -9.52 -1.12
CA THR A 285 -39.30 -10.20 -1.88
C THR A 285 -38.07 -9.31 -1.86
N VAL A 286 -36.93 -9.88 -1.49
CA VAL A 286 -35.63 -9.19 -1.45
C VAL A 286 -34.75 -9.81 -2.53
N GLY A 287 -34.14 -8.98 -3.39
CA GLY A 287 -33.19 -9.39 -4.41
C GLY A 287 -31.98 -10.14 -3.83
N ASN A 288 -31.21 -10.83 -4.67
CA ASN A 288 -30.00 -11.54 -4.21
C ASN A 288 -28.92 -10.58 -3.70
N ASP A 289 -28.84 -9.41 -4.33
CA ASP A 289 -27.80 -8.39 -4.12
C ASP A 289 -28.33 -7.15 -3.35
N GLU A 290 -29.54 -7.26 -2.78
CA GLU A 290 -30.13 -6.20 -1.95
C GLU A 290 -29.62 -6.30 -0.50
N GLU A 291 -29.17 -5.17 0.04
CA GLU A 291 -28.68 -5.08 1.41
C GLU A 291 -29.85 -5.18 2.42
N VAL A 292 -29.71 -6.07 3.41
CA VAL A 292 -30.66 -6.17 4.52
C VAL A 292 -30.05 -5.55 5.76
N HIS A 293 -30.75 -4.59 6.36
CA HIS A 293 -30.27 -3.86 7.53
C HIS A 293 -31.43 -3.35 8.40
N PHE A 294 -31.09 -2.92 9.61
CA PHE A 294 -31.87 -1.94 10.37
C PHE A 294 -31.01 -0.72 10.73
N ILE A 295 -31.68 0.40 11.01
CA ILE A 295 -31.08 1.65 11.48
C ILE A 295 -31.83 2.08 12.75
N ILE A 296 -31.08 2.41 13.80
CA ILE A 296 -31.57 3.00 15.05
C ILE A 296 -31.20 4.49 15.06
N ASP A 297 -32.19 5.36 15.27
CA ASP A 297 -31.98 6.78 15.61
C ASP A 297 -32.03 6.96 17.13
N MET A 298 -30.87 7.15 17.77
CA MET A 298 -30.75 7.36 19.22
C MET A 298 -31.18 8.77 19.67
N LYS A 299 -31.67 9.62 18.74
CA LYS A 299 -32.13 11.01 18.92
C LYS A 299 -31.07 12.03 19.33
N LYS A 300 -29.94 11.58 19.87
CA LYS A 300 -28.72 12.33 20.20
C LYS A 300 -27.49 11.51 19.81
N GLU A 301 -26.36 12.19 19.66
CA GLU A 301 -25.05 11.55 19.57
C GLU A 301 -24.73 10.86 20.91
N GLU A 302 -24.24 9.62 20.84
CA GLU A 302 -23.84 8.79 21.99
C GLU A 302 -22.52 8.09 21.69
N ASP A 303 -21.69 7.91 22.71
CA ASP A 303 -20.51 7.05 22.60
C ASP A 303 -20.89 5.59 22.85
N PHE A 304 -20.40 4.69 22.00
CA PHE A 304 -20.57 3.26 22.15
C PHE A 304 -19.36 2.47 21.65
N ASP A 305 -19.25 1.25 22.16
CA ASP A 305 -18.06 0.39 22.05
C ASP A 305 -18.42 -1.05 21.70
N ALA A 306 -19.70 -1.42 21.80
CA ALA A 306 -20.21 -2.77 21.57
C ALA A 306 -21.70 -2.70 21.20
N PHE A 307 -22.27 -3.83 20.81
CA PHE A 307 -23.73 -4.03 20.80
C PHE A 307 -24.11 -5.37 21.42
N TYR A 308 -25.35 -5.45 21.89
CA TYR A 308 -25.99 -6.65 22.37
C TYR A 308 -27.12 -7.04 21.42
N LEU A 309 -27.27 -8.32 21.13
CA LEU A 309 -28.45 -8.87 20.46
C LEU A 309 -28.93 -10.16 21.13
N ARG A 310 -30.25 -10.38 21.09
CA ARG A 310 -30.88 -11.63 21.51
C ARG A 310 -31.55 -12.31 20.33
N HIS A 311 -31.07 -13.48 19.94
CA HIS A 311 -31.77 -14.32 18.98
C HIS A 311 -33.13 -14.79 19.52
N ARG A 312 -34.09 -14.99 18.62
CA ARG A 312 -35.44 -15.48 18.96
C ARG A 312 -35.38 -16.76 19.83
N LEU A 313 -35.91 -16.68 21.06
CA LEU A 313 -35.91 -17.80 22.03
C LEU A 313 -36.99 -18.86 21.75
N ARG A 314 -38.22 -18.44 21.40
CA ARG A 314 -39.34 -19.37 21.12
C ARG A 314 -39.31 -19.82 19.66
N ASN A 315 -39.32 -21.13 19.42
CA ASN A 315 -39.01 -21.74 18.11
C ASN A 315 -37.57 -21.45 17.63
N ALA A 316 -36.63 -21.26 18.57
CA ALA A 316 -35.22 -21.06 18.30
C ALA A 316 -34.68 -22.14 17.36
N SER A 317 -34.38 -21.74 16.13
CA SER A 317 -33.74 -22.58 15.12
C SER A 317 -32.53 -21.82 14.62
N ALA A 318 -31.35 -22.46 14.56
CA ALA A 318 -30.12 -21.81 14.10
C ALA A 318 -30.28 -21.14 12.72
N PHE A 319 -31.20 -21.65 11.87
CA PHE A 319 -31.46 -21.04 10.57
C PHE A 319 -32.16 -19.67 10.58
N LEU A 320 -32.67 -19.21 11.73
CA LEU A 320 -33.26 -17.88 11.93
C LEU A 320 -32.25 -16.88 12.54
N ARG A 321 -31.05 -17.33 12.90
CA ARG A 321 -30.01 -16.52 13.54
C ARG A 321 -29.16 -15.78 12.50
N LEU A 322 -28.66 -14.62 12.91
CA LEU A 322 -27.67 -13.84 12.18
C LEU A 322 -26.28 -14.37 12.57
N ALA A 323 -25.39 -14.59 11.61
CA ALA A 323 -24.06 -15.17 11.85
C ALA A 323 -22.90 -14.18 11.63
N GLU A 324 -23.13 -13.13 10.83
CA GLU A 324 -22.12 -12.12 10.52
C GLU A 324 -22.85 -10.80 10.17
N ALA A 325 -22.29 -9.68 10.64
CA ALA A 325 -22.87 -8.35 10.48
C ALA A 325 -21.80 -7.26 10.38
N SER A 326 -22.14 -6.14 9.75
CA SER A 326 -21.29 -4.95 9.69
C SER A 326 -22.03 -3.76 10.31
N VAL A 327 -21.28 -2.91 11.01
CA VAL A 327 -21.79 -1.76 11.76
C VAL A 327 -21.31 -0.47 11.13
N TYR A 328 -22.24 0.46 10.95
CA TYR A 328 -21.98 1.78 10.38
C TYR A 328 -22.58 2.87 11.27
N GLY A 329 -21.89 4.00 11.37
CA GLY A 329 -22.29 5.16 12.16
C GLY A 329 -22.66 6.35 11.29
N SER A 330 -23.64 7.16 11.71
CA SER A 330 -23.96 8.44 11.07
C SER A 330 -24.42 9.48 12.08
N ASN A 331 -24.21 10.77 11.75
CA ASN A 331 -24.73 11.91 12.51
C ASN A 331 -25.83 12.69 11.78
N ASN A 332 -26.11 12.36 10.52
CA ASN A 332 -27.19 12.96 9.74
C ASN A 332 -28.25 11.95 9.25
N GLY A 333 -28.01 10.65 9.45
CA GLY A 333 -28.93 9.56 9.06
C GLY A 333 -28.94 9.29 7.54
N VAL A 334 -27.96 9.80 6.80
CA VAL A 334 -27.83 9.67 5.34
C VAL A 334 -26.44 9.14 4.97
N ASP A 335 -25.40 9.82 5.43
CA ASP A 335 -24.01 9.45 5.17
C ASP A 335 -23.53 8.54 6.29
N PHE A 336 -23.34 7.25 6.00
CA PHE A 336 -22.95 6.21 6.95
C PHE A 336 -21.51 5.78 6.73
N GLU A 337 -20.68 5.92 7.76
CA GLU A 337 -19.27 5.54 7.77
C GLU A 337 -19.09 4.15 8.40
N PRO A 338 -18.22 3.27 7.86
CA PRO A 338 -17.95 1.96 8.45
C PRO A 338 -17.27 2.09 9.81
N VAL A 339 -17.82 1.39 10.81
CA VAL A 339 -17.25 1.26 12.16
C VAL A 339 -16.50 -0.06 12.28
N ALA A 340 -17.11 -1.15 11.80
CA ALA A 340 -16.51 -2.48 11.73
C ALA A 340 -17.28 -3.34 10.72
N GLU A 341 -16.58 -4.18 9.96
CA GLU A 341 -17.19 -5.04 8.95
C GLU A 341 -16.89 -6.52 9.21
N GLY A 342 -17.83 -7.40 8.88
CA GLY A 342 -17.67 -8.86 9.03
C GLY A 342 -17.61 -9.38 10.47
N LEU A 343 -18.24 -8.68 11.43
CA LEU A 343 -18.30 -9.09 12.84
C LEU A 343 -19.05 -10.41 12.97
N THR A 344 -18.39 -11.42 13.54
CA THR A 344 -19.01 -12.73 13.81
C THR A 344 -19.99 -12.63 14.97
N ILE A 345 -21.17 -13.23 14.81
CA ILE A 345 -22.20 -13.37 15.85
C ILE A 345 -22.32 -14.86 16.18
N ASP A 346 -22.23 -15.21 17.47
CA ASP A 346 -22.33 -16.60 17.91
C ASP A 346 -23.76 -17.13 17.73
N VAL A 347 -23.94 -18.03 16.77
CA VAL A 347 -25.23 -18.62 16.44
C VAL A 347 -25.63 -19.80 17.33
N GLU A 348 -24.79 -20.24 18.27
CA GLU A 348 -25.14 -21.28 19.25
C GLU A 348 -25.73 -20.64 20.52
N GLU A 349 -25.22 -19.48 20.93
CA GLU A 349 -25.75 -18.71 22.05
C GLU A 349 -27.12 -18.06 21.75
N ASN A 350 -27.87 -17.75 22.80
CA ASN A 350 -29.15 -17.04 22.68
C ASN A 350 -28.99 -15.52 22.70
N GLU A 351 -28.01 -15.05 23.47
CA GLU A 351 -27.75 -13.66 23.82
C GLU A 351 -26.26 -13.42 23.58
N VAL A 352 -25.93 -12.42 22.77
CA VAL A 352 -24.57 -12.17 22.28
C VAL A 352 -24.23 -10.71 22.47
N ILE A 353 -23.09 -10.43 23.12
CA ILE A 353 -22.45 -9.12 23.11
C ILE A 353 -21.28 -9.19 22.11
N VAL A 354 -21.21 -8.22 21.21
CA VAL A 354 -20.17 -8.10 20.19
C VAL A 354 -19.45 -6.77 20.41
N ASP A 355 -18.15 -6.85 20.72
CA ASP A 355 -17.29 -5.68 20.85
C ASP A 355 -17.00 -5.07 19.47
N LEU A 356 -16.93 -3.74 19.41
CA LEU A 356 -16.41 -2.98 18.28
C LEU A 356 -14.89 -2.77 18.47
N PRO A 357 -14.11 -2.55 17.39
CA PRO A 357 -12.66 -2.39 17.49
C PRO A 357 -12.21 -1.10 18.20
N LYS A 358 -13.12 -0.14 18.40
CA LYS A 358 -12.88 1.14 19.07
C LYS A 358 -14.18 1.75 19.59
N THR A 359 -14.07 2.63 20.57
CA THR A 359 -15.12 3.60 20.90
C THR A 359 -15.41 4.49 19.69
N VAL A 360 -16.69 4.66 19.36
CA VAL A 360 -17.16 5.64 18.37
C VAL A 360 -18.28 6.49 18.96
N SER A 361 -18.51 7.67 18.38
CA SER A 361 -19.56 8.58 18.81
C SER A 361 -20.43 8.95 17.61
N TYR A 362 -21.70 8.54 17.62
CA TYR A 362 -22.65 8.77 16.54
C TYR A 362 -24.09 8.85 17.08
N ARG A 363 -25.00 9.47 16.32
CA ARG A 363 -26.45 9.48 16.62
C ARG A 363 -27.20 8.28 16.03
N TYR A 364 -26.80 7.86 14.84
CA TYR A 364 -27.44 6.79 14.10
C TYR A 364 -26.53 5.57 14.05
N PHE A 365 -27.10 4.42 14.39
CA PHE A 365 -26.44 3.11 14.33
C PHE A 365 -27.12 2.27 13.26
N LYS A 366 -26.37 1.79 12.26
CA LYS A 366 -26.84 0.86 11.23
C LYS A 366 -26.14 -0.47 11.42
N LEU A 367 -26.89 -1.58 11.34
CA LEU A 367 -26.34 -2.93 11.30
C LEU A 367 -26.86 -3.65 10.06
N THR A 368 -25.95 -4.10 9.21
CA THR A 368 -26.23 -4.93 8.03
C THR A 368 -26.22 -6.41 8.40
N TYR A 369 -27.01 -7.19 7.67
CA TYR A 369 -27.00 -8.64 7.77
C TYR A 369 -26.14 -9.14 6.62
N ASP A 370 -24.99 -9.75 6.95
CA ASP A 370 -23.99 -10.13 5.94
C ASP A 370 -23.97 -11.64 5.71
N LYS A 371 -24.30 -12.42 6.75
CA LYS A 371 -24.30 -13.89 6.68
C LYS A 371 -25.32 -14.52 7.60
N TRP A 372 -25.93 -15.58 7.09
CA TRP A 372 -26.97 -16.35 7.74
C TRP A 372 -26.99 -17.77 7.16
N HIS A 373 -27.65 -18.69 7.86
CA HIS A 373 -27.85 -20.04 7.36
C HIS A 373 -28.73 -20.07 6.08
N THR A 374 -28.39 -20.88 5.08
CA THR A 374 -29.04 -20.86 3.74
C THR A 374 -30.50 -21.36 3.72
N THR A 375 -30.89 -22.18 4.72
CA THR A 375 -32.27 -22.59 4.97
C THR A 375 -33.10 -21.49 5.64
N GLY A 376 -34.42 -21.50 5.44
CA GLY A 376 -35.33 -20.49 5.97
C GLY A 376 -35.30 -19.20 5.16
N ASN A 377 -36.34 -18.38 5.31
CA ASN A 377 -36.54 -17.16 4.52
C ASN A 377 -36.20 -15.88 5.28
N THR A 378 -35.99 -15.94 6.59
CA THR A 378 -35.87 -14.78 7.47
C THR A 378 -34.75 -14.92 8.49
N VAL A 379 -34.25 -13.77 8.96
CA VAL A 379 -33.44 -13.63 10.17
C VAL A 379 -34.26 -12.89 11.21
N GLN A 380 -34.16 -13.29 12.48
CA GLN A 380 -35.06 -12.83 13.55
C GLN A 380 -34.30 -12.50 14.84
N ILE A 381 -34.45 -11.25 15.29
CA ILE A 381 -33.83 -10.71 16.51
C ILE A 381 -34.96 -10.27 17.45
N SER A 382 -34.83 -10.59 18.73
CA SER A 382 -35.88 -10.46 19.78
C SER A 382 -35.57 -9.46 20.88
N ASP A 383 -34.37 -8.89 20.85
CA ASP A 383 -33.95 -7.75 21.65
C ASP A 383 -32.61 -7.26 21.09
N PHE A 384 -32.33 -5.96 21.25
CA PHE A 384 -31.09 -5.32 20.85
C PHE A 384 -30.81 -4.13 21.76
N ASN A 385 -29.54 -3.91 22.04
CA ASN A 385 -29.11 -2.65 22.65
C ASN A 385 -27.72 -2.26 22.14
N ILE A 386 -27.45 -0.96 22.12
CA ILE A 386 -26.12 -0.41 21.85
C ILE A 386 -25.44 -0.28 23.22
N ILE A 387 -24.17 -0.64 23.29
CA ILE A 387 -23.46 -0.86 24.56
C ILE A 387 -22.27 0.09 24.67
N LYS A 388 -22.16 0.74 25.83
CA LYS A 388 -20.95 1.43 26.26
C LYS A 388 -20.13 0.52 27.17
N LEU A 389 -18.82 0.44 26.97
CA LEU A 389 -17.92 -0.22 27.91
C LEU A 389 -17.52 0.78 29.01
N ASN A 390 -17.68 0.36 30.26
CA ASN A 390 -17.13 1.07 31.41
C ASN A 390 -15.93 0.32 31.95
N TYR A 391 -14.83 1.04 32.17
CA TYR A 391 -13.60 0.51 32.75
C TYR A 391 -13.55 0.82 34.25
N GLU A 392 -13.31 -0.19 35.09
CA GLU A 392 -13.14 0.00 36.53
C GLU A 392 -11.83 0.75 36.83
N GLU A 393 -11.79 1.59 37.87
CA GLU A 393 -10.53 2.14 38.39
C GLU A 393 -9.75 1.05 39.18
N LEU A 394 -8.42 1.20 39.28
CA LEU A 394 -7.50 0.26 39.96
C LEU A 394 -7.45 0.47 41.49
#